data_AF-A0A7W0WSY4-F1
#
_entry.id   AF-A0A7W0WSY4-F1
#
_cell.length_a   1.000
_cell.length_b   1.000
_cell.length_c   1.000
_cell.angle_alpha   90.00
_cell.angle_beta   90.00
_cell.angle_gamma   90.00
#
_symmetry.space_group_name_H-M   'P 1'
#
loop_
_entity.id
_entity.type
_entity.pdbx_description
1 polymer ?
#
loop_
_entity_poly.entity_id
_entity_poly.type
_entity_poly.pdbx_seq_one_letter_code
_entity_poly.pdbx_strand_id
1 'polypeptide(L)'
;MASIAALSFGFRNAYLDYTRLTGQLHQWAEAYPHLCRVRSIAKTPEGRDVWLFAVGAEPDRVRPAVWVNGNLHAAELAGSSVA
;
A
#
# COMPACT_ATOMS: atom_id res chain seq x y z
N MET A 1 -8.79 5.87 -18.28
CA MET A 1 -8.27 5.55 -16.94
C MET A 1 -8.06 4.05 -16.87
N ALA A 2 -6.91 3.56 -16.42
CA ALA A 2 -6.73 2.12 -16.24
C ALA A 2 -7.70 1.60 -15.18
N SER A 3 -8.23 0.38 -15.34
CA SER A 3 -9.07 -0.24 -14.32
C SER A 3 -8.21 -0.74 -13.17
N ILE A 4 -8.77 -0.77 -11.95
CA ILE A 4 -8.03 -1.29 -10.78
C ILE A 4 -7.63 -2.76 -10.97
N ALA A 5 -8.41 -3.53 -11.73
CA ALA A 5 -8.10 -4.92 -12.07
C ALA A 5 -6.88 -5.01 -13.00
N ALA A 6 -6.75 -4.11 -13.98
CA ALA A 6 -5.60 -4.08 -14.89
C ALA A 6 -4.29 -3.66 -14.18
N LEU A 7 -4.40 -2.97 -13.05
CA LEU A 7 -3.28 -2.54 -12.21
C LEU A 7 -2.96 -3.54 -11.09
N SER A 8 -3.60 -4.71 -11.05
CA SER A 8 -3.41 -5.67 -9.97
C SER A 8 -2.18 -6.55 -10.23
N PHE A 9 -1.28 -6.62 -9.26
CA PHE A 9 -0.17 -7.56 -9.21
C PHE A 9 -0.58 -8.91 -8.63
N GLY A 10 -1.88 -9.09 -8.34
CA GLY A 10 -2.45 -10.39 -7.96
C GLY A 10 -2.58 -10.63 -6.46
N PHE A 11 -2.63 -9.59 -5.62
CA PHE A 11 -2.72 -9.71 -4.15
C PHE A 11 -3.91 -10.57 -3.64
N ARG A 12 -4.95 -10.76 -4.47
CA ARG A 12 -6.11 -11.64 -4.18
C ARG A 12 -5.85 -13.13 -4.41
N ASN A 13 -4.84 -13.46 -5.22
CA ASN A 13 -4.53 -14.84 -5.62
C ASN A 13 -3.10 -15.27 -5.23
N ALA A 14 -2.31 -14.34 -4.67
CA ALA A 14 -0.94 -14.59 -4.25
C ALA A 14 -0.54 -13.65 -3.11
N TYR A 15 0.34 -14.12 -2.24
CA TYR A 15 1.08 -13.25 -1.31
C TYR A 15 2.16 -12.52 -2.09
N LEU A 16 2.18 -11.19 -1.98
CA LEU A 16 3.18 -10.36 -2.64
C LEU A 16 4.41 -10.25 -1.75
N ASP A 17 5.59 -10.43 -2.33
CA ASP A 17 6.83 -10.05 -1.66
C ASP A 17 6.95 -8.52 -1.54
N TYR A 18 7.99 -8.07 -0.83
CA TYR A 18 8.24 -6.65 -0.62
C TYR A 18 8.33 -5.84 -1.91
N THR A 19 9.00 -6.36 -2.94
CA THR A 19 9.21 -5.65 -4.21
C THR A 19 7.90 -5.52 -4.97
N ARG A 20 7.11 -6.59 -5.06
CA ARG A 20 5.80 -6.58 -5.74
C ARG A 20 4.79 -5.75 -4.97
N LEU A 21 4.75 -5.84 -3.64
CA LEU A 21 3.89 -4.99 -2.82
C LEU A 21 4.24 -3.51 -3.01
N THR A 22 5.52 -3.17 -2.98
CA THR A 22 6.00 -1.80 -3.24
C THR A 22 5.54 -1.31 -4.61
N GLY A 23 5.76 -2.11 -5.66
CA GLY A 23 5.32 -1.79 -7.02
C GLY A 23 3.80 -1.61 -7.12
N GLN A 24 3.02 -2.44 -6.43
CA GLN A 24 1.56 -2.33 -6.39
C GLN A 24 1.10 -0.98 -5.81
N LEU A 25 1.66 -0.56 -4.68
CA LEU A 25 1.30 0.70 -4.01
C LEU A 25 1.65 1.92 -4.87
N HIS A 26 2.84 1.92 -5.47
CA HIS A 26 3.27 3.00 -6.36
C HIS A 26 2.42 3.08 -7.62
N GLN A 27 2.08 1.93 -8.23
CA GLN A 27 1.24 1.89 -9.41
C GLN A 27 -0.18 2.45 -9.14
N TRP A 28 -0.77 2.15 -7.99
CA TRP A 28 -2.05 2.75 -7.61
C TRP A 28 -1.95 4.26 -7.36
N ALA A 29 -0.90 4.72 -6.65
CA ALA A 29 -0.69 6.15 -6.39
C ALA A 29 -0.48 6.96 -7.69
N GLU A 30 0.21 6.39 -8.68
CA GLU A 30 0.41 7.02 -9.99
C GLU A 30 -0.89 7.07 -10.81
N ALA A 31 -1.68 6.00 -10.80
CA ALA A 31 -2.92 5.92 -11.56
C ALA A 31 -4.06 6.76 -10.96
N TYR A 32 -4.06 6.96 -9.63
CA TYR A 32 -5.14 7.62 -8.90
C TYR A 32 -4.62 8.69 -7.91
N PRO A 33 -3.85 9.69 -8.36
CA PRO A 33 -3.17 10.65 -7.47
C PRO A 33 -4.15 11.53 -6.66
N HIS A 34 -5.40 11.65 -7.10
CA HIS A 34 -6.45 12.38 -6.38
C HIS A 34 -7.16 11.54 -5.29
N LEU A 35 -6.93 10.22 -5.27
CA LEU A 35 -7.59 9.29 -4.35
C LEU A 35 -6.61 8.60 -3.40
N CYS A 36 -5.34 8.51 -3.75
CA CYS A 36 -4.37 7.85 -2.87
C CYS A 36 -2.96 8.44 -2.95
N ARG A 37 -2.21 8.23 -1.87
CA ARG A 37 -0.82 8.66 -1.74
C ARG A 37 -0.01 7.56 -1.07
N VAL A 38 1.15 7.23 -1.63
CA VAL A 38 2.15 6.38 -0.99
C VAL A 38 3.27 7.25 -0.43
N ARG A 39 3.70 6.98 0.81
CA ARG A 39 4.90 7.57 1.40
C ARG A 39 5.57 6.59 2.34
N SER A 40 6.89 6.70 2.45
CA SER A 40 7.64 6.03 3.50
C SER A 40 7.47 6.78 4.81
N ILE A 41 7.16 6.06 5.88
CA ILE A 41 7.04 6.63 7.25
C ILE A 41 8.20 6.23 8.16
N ALA A 42 9.00 5.25 7.74
CA ALA A 42 10.19 4.80 8.44
C ALA A 42 11.09 3.98 7.51
N LYS A 43 12.32 3.72 7.96
CA LYS A 43 13.21 2.72 7.38
C LYS A 43 13.40 1.58 8.36
N THR A 44 13.42 0.33 7.88
CA THR A 44 13.83 -0.82 8.69
C THR A 44 15.34 -0.77 8.96
N PRO A 45 15.87 -1.58 9.90
CA PRO A 45 17.32 -1.70 10.11
C PRO A 45 18.09 -2.13 8.85
N GLU A 46 17.43 -2.88 7.95
CA GLU A 46 17.97 -3.29 6.65
C GLU A 46 17.80 -2.24 5.54
N GLY A 47 17.27 -1.05 5.86
CA GLY A 47 17.11 0.06 4.92
C GLY A 47 15.87 0.01 4.03
N ARG A 48 14.94 -0.92 4.28
CA ARG A 48 13.67 -1.01 3.53
C ARG A 48 12.69 0.06 3.99
N ASP A 49 11.89 0.59 3.07
CA ASP A 49 10.78 1.49 3.40
C ASP A 49 9.66 0.77 4.16
N VAL A 50 9.12 1.45 5.17
CA VAL A 50 7.84 1.11 5.78
C VAL A 50 6.77 2.00 5.14
N TRP A 51 5.92 1.38 4.33
CA TRP A 51 4.95 2.11 3.50
C TRP A 51 3.69 2.49 4.28
N LEU A 52 3.28 3.74 4.14
CA LEU A 52 1.93 4.22 4.43
C LEU A 52 1.22 4.53 3.11
N PHE A 53 0.06 3.94 2.93
CA PHE A 53 -0.82 4.18 1.79
C PHE A 53 -2.11 4.86 2.27
N ALA A 54 -2.22 6.17 2.03
CA ALA A 54 -3.41 6.92 2.38
C ALA A 54 -4.43 6.80 1.24
N VAL A 55 -5.70 6.53 1.57
CA VAL A 55 -6.81 6.39 0.61
C VAL A 55 -7.96 7.30 1.01
N GLY A 56 -8.47 8.07 0.05
CA GLY A 56 -9.62 8.97 0.20
C GLY A 56 -9.47 10.23 -0.64
N ALA A 57 -10.57 10.96 -0.85
CA ALA A 57 -10.52 12.26 -1.51
C ALA A 57 -9.65 13.23 -0.71
N GLU A 58 -8.73 13.95 -1.37
CA GLU A 58 -7.74 14.83 -0.70
C GLU A 58 -6.87 14.06 0.31
N PRO A 59 -6.03 13.10 -0.12
CA PRO A 59 -5.31 12.20 0.78
C PRO A 59 -4.34 12.88 1.74
N ASP A 60 -3.97 14.14 1.49
CA ASP A 60 -3.08 14.94 2.34
C ASP A 60 -3.83 15.77 3.41
N ARG A 61 -5.17 15.81 3.37
CA ARG A 61 -5.99 16.60 4.30
C ARG A 61 -6.08 15.93 5.67
N VAL A 62 -5.72 16.66 6.72
CA VAL A 62 -5.91 16.22 8.12
C VAL A 62 -7.39 16.23 8.48
N ARG A 63 -7.92 15.05 8.83
CA ARG A 63 -9.31 14.81 9.25
C ARG A 63 -9.40 13.47 10.00
N PRO A 64 -10.53 13.15 10.66
CA PRO A 64 -10.73 11.81 11.22
C PRO A 64 -10.47 10.72 10.18
N ALA A 65 -9.72 9.70 10.57
CA ALA A 65 -9.27 8.63 9.69
C ALA A 65 -9.30 7.28 10.41
N VAL A 66 -9.37 6.21 9.62
CA VAL A 66 -9.22 4.83 10.11
C VAL A 66 -7.80 4.38 9.83
N TRP A 67 -7.16 3.77 10.82
CA TRP A 67 -5.83 3.19 10.67
C TRP A 67 -5.93 1.68 10.51
N VAL A 68 -5.45 1.18 9.37
CA VAL A 68 -5.30 -0.25 9.11
C VAL A 68 -3.81 -0.54 8.97
N ASN A 69 -3.32 -1.57 9.66
CA ASN A 69 -1.96 -2.05 9.49
C ASN A 69 -1.96 -3.58 9.44
N GLY A 70 -0.92 -4.13 8.83
CA GLY A 70 -0.70 -5.57 8.74
C GLY A 70 0.80 -5.87 8.68
N ASN A 71 1.14 -7.15 8.82
CA ASN A 71 2.51 -7.66 8.79
C ASN A 71 3.45 -7.07 9.87
N LEU A 72 2.92 -6.69 11.05
CA LEU A 72 3.77 -6.40 12.22
C LEU A 72 4.57 -7.65 12.61
N HIS A 73 3.95 -8.82 12.56
CA HIS A 73 4.65 -10.10 12.56
C HIS A 73 4.86 -10.57 11.12
N ALA A 74 6.12 -10.84 10.76
CA ALA A 74 6.48 -11.18 9.38
C ALA A 74 5.87 -12.51 8.89
N ALA A 75 5.58 -13.45 9.81
CA ALA A 75 5.01 -14.75 9.47
C ALA A 75 3.51 -14.69 9.12
N GLU A 76 2.81 -13.61 9.47
CA GLU A 76 1.39 -13.41 9.17
C GLU A 76 1.21 -12.86 7.75
N LEU A 77 1.52 -13.68 6.75
CA LEU A 77 1.66 -13.26 5.34
C LEU A 77 0.43 -12.54 4.78
N ALA A 78 -0.77 -12.88 5.23
CA ALA A 78 -2.01 -12.30 4.73
C ALA A 78 -2.24 -10.82 5.11
N GLY A 79 -1.47 -10.26 6.04
CA GLY A 79 -1.66 -8.89 6.53
C GLY A 79 -1.79 -7.85 5.40
N SER A 80 -0.82 -7.79 4.48
CA SER A 80 -0.82 -6.85 3.35
C SER A 80 -1.76 -7.22 2.20
N SER A 81 -2.26 -8.45 2.17
CA SER A 81 -3.29 -8.85 1.20
C SER A 81 -4.69 -8.39 1.61
N VAL A 82 -4.93 -8.20 2.92
CA VAL A 82 -6.25 -7.86 3.48
C VAL A 82 -6.35 -6.39 3.88
N ALA A 83 -5.26 -5.78 4.34
CA ALA A 83 -5.19 -4.36 4.69
C ALA A 83 -5.53 -3.45 3.50
#